data_AF-A0A4S8LRW2-F1
#
_entry.id   AF-A0A4S8LRW2-F1
#
_cell.length_a   1.000
_cell.length_b   1.000
_cell.length_c   1.000
_cell.angle_alpha   90.00
_cell.angle_beta   90.00
_cell.angle_gamma   90.00
#
_symmetry.space_group_name_H-M   'P 1'
#
loop_
_entity.id
_entity.type
_entity.pdbx_description
1 polymer ?
#
loop_
_entity_poly.entity_id
_entity_poly.type
_entity_poly.pdbx_seq_one_letter_code
_entity_poly.pdbx_strand_id
1 'polypeptide(L)'
;MFSRRTHHRHTTTRRSRNPFHRRDRDRVAGGYKAALANPNTTHEGRKHAKHELRRMGRSTHVPLMTKIKRTLGIRSSPRRHRSTRY
;
A
#
# COMPACT_ATOMS: atom_id res chain seq x y z
N MET A 1 10.65 -30.24 -33.49
CA MET A 1 10.03 -28.93 -33.15
C MET A 1 10.25 -28.66 -31.66
N PHE A 2 11.25 -27.86 -31.30
CA PHE A 2 11.56 -27.60 -29.89
C PHE A 2 10.79 -26.36 -29.40
N SER A 3 9.75 -26.57 -28.60
CA SER A 3 9.03 -25.50 -27.91
C SER A 3 9.94 -24.81 -26.91
N ARG A 4 10.34 -23.57 -27.23
CA ARG A 4 11.00 -22.66 -26.29
C ARG A 4 10.04 -22.30 -25.16
N ARG A 5 10.18 -23.01 -24.04
CA ARG A 5 9.52 -22.70 -22.78
C ARG A 5 10.20 -21.45 -22.21
N THR A 6 9.56 -20.29 -22.35
CA THR A 6 10.02 -19.03 -21.78
C THR A 6 9.92 -19.12 -20.26
N HIS A 7 11.02 -19.43 -19.58
CA HIS A 7 11.11 -19.32 -18.14
C HIS A 7 11.19 -17.84 -17.77
N HIS A 8 10.07 -17.25 -17.33
CA HIS A 8 10.10 -15.94 -16.68
C HIS A 8 10.87 -16.06 -15.36
N ARG A 9 12.12 -15.59 -15.36
CA ARG A 9 12.97 -15.49 -14.18
C ARG A 9 12.38 -14.41 -13.27
N HIS A 10 11.79 -14.79 -12.15
CA HIS A 10 11.49 -13.84 -11.08
C HIS A 10 12.82 -13.42 -10.45
N THR A 11 13.43 -12.34 -10.95
CA THR A 11 14.48 -11.63 -10.23
C THR A 11 13.86 -11.06 -8.96
N THR A 12 13.93 -11.82 -7.88
CA THR A 12 13.60 -11.31 -6.55
C THR A 12 14.77 -10.41 -6.16
N THR A 13 14.68 -9.13 -6.52
CA THR A 13 15.57 -8.12 -5.96
C THR A 13 15.33 -8.16 -4.45
N ARG A 14 16.19 -8.88 -3.72
CA ARG A 14 16.28 -8.85 -2.26
C ARG A 14 16.76 -7.45 -1.93
N ARG A 15 15.84 -6.49 -1.96
CA ARG A 15 16.06 -5.12 -1.52
C ARG A 15 16.58 -5.25 -0.10
N SER A 16 17.89 -5.04 0.07
CA SER A 16 18.57 -5.10 1.35
C SER A 16 17.78 -4.19 2.30
N ARG A 17 16.97 -4.82 3.17
CA ARG A 17 16.16 -4.09 4.13
C ARG A 17 17.16 -3.68 5.18
N ASN A 18 17.75 -2.50 5.04
CA ASN A 18 18.55 -1.90 6.11
C ASN A 18 17.69 -1.96 7.39
N PRO A 19 18.06 -2.77 8.40
CA PRO A 19 17.23 -2.96 9.59
C PRO A 19 17.17 -1.70 10.46
N PHE A 20 18.03 -0.71 10.15
CA PHE A 20 18.15 0.57 10.85
C PHE A 20 17.38 1.72 10.18
N HIS A 21 16.38 1.44 9.35
CA HIS A 21 15.50 2.49 8.86
C HIS A 21 14.69 3.07 10.03
N ARG A 22 15.02 4.30 10.45
CA ARG A 22 14.16 5.12 11.30
C ARG A 22 12.73 5.09 10.75
N ARG A 23 11.76 5.03 11.66
CA ARG A 23 10.32 5.02 11.32
C ARG A 23 9.98 6.30 10.58
N ASP A 24 9.97 6.18 9.26
CA ASP A 24 9.60 7.25 8.35
C ASP A 24 8.13 7.61 8.58
N ARG A 25 7.87 8.86 8.99
CA ARG A 25 6.52 9.37 9.30
C ARG A 25 5.57 9.19 8.11
N ASP A 26 6.11 9.18 6.89
CA ASP A 26 5.33 8.94 5.67
C ASP A 26 4.84 7.50 5.56
N ARG A 27 5.71 6.54 5.91
CA ARG A 27 5.34 5.13 5.93
C ARG A 27 4.32 4.83 7.01
N VAL A 28 4.48 5.45 8.18
CA VAL A 28 3.53 5.31 9.30
C VAL A 28 2.16 5.88 8.91
N ALA A 29 2.10 7.08 8.34
CA ALA A 29 0.85 7.65 7.82
C ALA A 29 0.23 6.79 6.70
N GLY A 30 1.05 6.20 5.82
CA GLY A 30 0.59 5.24 4.81
C GLY A 30 -0.06 4.01 5.44
N GLY A 31 0.53 3.46 6.49
CA GLY A 31 -0.01 2.32 7.25
C GLY A 31 -1.38 2.62 7.86
N TYR A 32 -1.53 3.78 8.52
CA TYR A 32 -2.82 4.17 9.07
C TYR A 32 -3.88 4.40 7.97
N LYS A 33 -3.52 5.01 6.84
CA LYS A 33 -4.45 5.14 5.70
C LYS A 33 -4.89 3.78 5.15
N ALA A 34 -3.98 2.80 5.10
CA ALA A 34 -4.30 1.44 4.70
C ALA A 34 -5.27 0.78 5.69
N ALA A 35 -5.06 0.95 6.98
CA ALA A 35 -5.97 0.47 8.03
C ALA A 35 -7.38 1.07 7.91
N LEU A 36 -7.50 2.36 7.54
CA LEU A 36 -8.81 2.98 7.30
C LEU A 36 -9.57 2.40 6.12
N ALA A 37 -8.85 1.96 5.10
CA ALA A 37 -9.45 1.41 3.90
C ALA A 37 -9.72 -0.11 4.03
N ASN A 38 -9.02 -0.80 4.94
CA ASN A 38 -9.09 -2.26 5.07
C ASN A 38 -10.43 -2.69 5.70
N PRO A 39 -11.28 -3.47 4.98
CA PRO A 39 -12.54 -3.93 5.53
C PRO A 39 -12.34 -4.87 6.73
N ASN A 40 -11.20 -5.57 6.78
CA ASN A 40 -10.88 -6.51 7.87
C ASN A 40 -10.33 -5.80 9.13
N THR A 41 -10.25 -4.46 9.12
CA THR A 41 -9.82 -3.71 10.30
C THR A 41 -11.01 -3.40 11.20
N THR A 42 -10.84 -3.68 12.50
CA THR A 42 -11.84 -3.44 13.54
C THR A 42 -12.29 -1.98 13.59
N HIS A 43 -13.46 -1.73 14.16
CA HIS A 43 -13.97 -0.37 14.34
C HIS A 43 -12.99 0.50 15.16
N GLU A 44 -12.54 -0.03 16.30
CA GLU A 44 -11.55 0.64 17.17
C GLU A 44 -10.22 0.87 16.46
N GLY A 45 -9.72 -0.10 15.69
CA GLY A 45 -8.49 0.05 14.91
C GLY A 45 -8.58 1.18 13.88
N ARG A 46 -9.74 1.34 13.24
CA ARG A 46 -10.01 2.46 12.33
C ARG A 46 -10.12 3.78 13.08
N LYS A 47 -10.76 3.82 14.25
CA LYS A 47 -10.86 5.02 15.09
C LYS A 47 -9.48 5.51 15.54
N HIS A 48 -8.64 4.59 16.00
CA HIS A 48 -7.25 4.87 16.37
C HIS A 48 -6.44 5.39 15.16
N ALA A 49 -6.52 4.72 14.00
CA ALA A 49 -5.84 5.17 12.79
C ALA A 49 -6.27 6.59 12.34
N LYS A 50 -7.56 6.95 12.48
CA LYS A 50 -8.03 8.32 12.22
C LYS A 50 -7.42 9.33 13.20
N HIS A 51 -7.37 8.97 14.48
CA HIS A 51 -6.79 9.82 15.52
C HIS A 51 -5.31 10.10 15.25
N GLU A 52 -4.52 9.06 14.97
CA GLU A 52 -3.09 9.20 14.70
C GLU A 52 -2.82 10.00 13.42
N LEU A 53 -3.58 9.77 12.34
CA LEU A 53 -3.43 10.58 11.13
C LEU A 53 -3.75 12.06 11.38
N ARG A 54 -4.78 12.36 12.18
CA ARG A 54 -5.12 13.74 12.55
C ARG A 54 -4.03 14.38 13.41
N ARG A 55 -3.50 13.65 14.40
CA ARG A 55 -2.37 14.07 15.23
C ARG A 55 -1.10 14.31 14.42
N MET A 56 -0.91 13.59 13.31
CA MET A 56 0.19 13.78 12.37
C MET A 56 -0.05 14.92 11.35
N GLY A 57 -1.19 15.61 11.37
CA GLY A 57 -1.54 16.63 10.38
C GLY A 57 -1.76 16.06 8.97
N ARG A 58 -2.06 14.76 8.86
CA ARG A 58 -2.24 14.06 7.58
C ARG A 58 -3.72 13.92 7.26
N SER A 59 -4.05 13.98 5.97
CA SER A 59 -5.43 13.74 5.51
C SER A 59 -5.90 12.34 5.92
N THR A 60 -7.00 12.31 6.68
CA THR A 60 -7.70 11.11 7.16
C THR A 60 -8.73 10.59 6.15
N HIS A 61 -8.98 11.36 5.07
CA HIS A 61 -10.04 11.09 4.13
C HIS A 61 -9.58 10.10 3.05
N VAL A 62 -10.19 8.91 3.07
CA VAL A 62 -10.11 7.95 1.97
C VAL A 62 -11.32 8.22 1.07
N PRO A 63 -11.14 8.51 -0.24
CA PRO A 63 -12.23 8.83 -1.15
C PRO A 63 -13.30 7.73 -1.11
N LEU A 64 -14.58 8.12 -1.15
CA LEU A 64 -15.69 7.17 -1.16
C LEU A 64 -15.54 6.14 -2.29
N MET A 65 -15.12 6.59 -3.48
CA MET A 65 -14.79 5.75 -4.63
C MET A 65 -13.74 4.67 -4.33
N THR A 66 -12.71 4.97 -3.55
CA THR A 66 -11.68 4.00 -3.16
C THR A 66 -12.26 2.89 -2.28
N LYS A 67 -13.23 3.23 -1.41
CA LYS A 67 -13.94 2.25 -0.58
C LYS A 67 -14.83 1.37 -1.45
N ILE A 68 -15.67 1.97 -2.30
CA ILE A 68 -16.61 1.26 -3.18
C ILE A 68 -15.87 0.29 -4.11
N LYS A 69 -14.81 0.76 -4.79
CA LYS A 69 -14.03 -0.10 -5.67
C LYS A 69 -13.43 -1.28 -4.89
N ARG A 70 -12.89 -1.05 -3.68
CA ARG A 70 -12.37 -2.12 -2.83
C ARG A 70 -13.43 -3.11 -2.36
N THR A 71 -14.62 -2.65 -1.96
CA THR A 71 -15.71 -3.53 -1.53
C THR A 71 -16.21 -4.41 -2.66
N LEU A 72 -16.12 -3.92 -3.91
CA LEU A 72 -16.45 -4.66 -5.12
C LEU A 72 -15.28 -5.49 -5.66
N GLY A 73 -14.15 -5.59 -4.94
CA GLY A 73 -12.94 -6.31 -5.41
C GLY A 73 -12.17 -5.61 -6.53
N ILE A 74 -12.62 -4.44 -6.98
CA ILE A 74 -12.01 -3.61 -8.01
C ILE A 74 -10.83 -2.86 -7.40
N ARG A 75 -9.60 -3.33 -7.66
CA ARG A 75 -8.39 -2.65 -7.17
C ARG A 75 -8.24 -1.27 -7.83
N SER A 76 -8.34 -0.21 -7.03
CA SER A 76 -8.16 1.18 -7.50
C SER A 76 -6.69 1.55 -7.66
N SER A 77 -6.09 1.22 -8.81
CA SER A 77 -4.99 1.95 -9.47
C SER A 77 -4.24 0.98 -10.38
N PRO A 78 -3.93 1.35 -11.63
CA PRO A 78 -2.82 0.73 -12.32
C PRO A 78 -1.57 1.02 -11.50
N ARG A 79 -0.84 -0.02 -11.15
CA ARG A 79 0.46 0.07 -10.46
C ARG A 79 1.31 0.99 -11.34
N ARG A 80 1.52 2.25 -10.94
CA ARG A 80 2.39 3.18 -11.68
C ARG A 80 3.70 2.43 -11.89
N HIS A 81 3.99 2.07 -13.14
CA HIS A 81 5.32 1.59 -13.48
C HIS A 81 6.23 2.76 -13.15
N ARG A 82 6.98 2.62 -12.06
CA ARG A 82 8.07 3.53 -11.73
C ARG A 82 9.04 3.36 -12.88
N SER A 83 8.96 4.23 -13.87
CA SER A 83 9.93 4.32 -14.94
C SER A 83 11.25 4.70 -14.29
N THR A 84 12.05 3.69 -13.95
CA THR A 84 13.48 3.85 -13.73
C THR A 84 14.05 4.30 -15.06
N ARG A 85 14.14 5.61 -15.26
CA ARG A 85 14.99 6.20 -16.30
C ARG A 85 16.44 5.90 -15.89
N TYR A 86 17.14 5.19 -16.76
CA TYR A 86 18.60 5.10 -16.76
C TYR A 86 19.17 6.45 -17.17
#